data_AF-A0A8S0RLR9-F1
#
_entry.id   AF-A0A8S0RLR9-F1
#
_cell.length_a   1.000
_cell.length_b   1.000
_cell.length_c   1.000
_cell.angle_alpha   90.00
_cell.angle_beta   90.00
_cell.angle_gamma   90.00
#
_symmetry.space_group_name_H-M   'P 1'
#
loop_
_entity.id
_entity.type
_entity.pdbx_description
1 polymer ?
#
loop_
_entity_poly.entity_id
_entity_poly.type
_entity_poly.pdbx_seq_one_letter_code
_entity_poly.pdbx_strand_id
1 'polypeptide(L)'
;MMSLSPGLGSPCPWVREMRSEDRGLFLIHLLIACAGHVAAGNVENANTGLEYISNLASPDGDTMKRIAAYFTDRLLIECLKVILEAMEGEKVVHITDLHSFEPAQWISLLQALSERREGPPHIIITGIHEQKGALEHMAHRLIQEAEKFRNPISV
;
A
#
# COMPACT_ATOMS: atom_id res chain seq x y z
N MET A 1 16.94 24.93 1.27
CA MET A 1 17.54 23.62 0.90
C MET A 1 17.93 22.92 2.19
N MET A 2 17.11 21.99 2.68
CA MET A 2 17.53 21.05 3.72
C MET A 2 17.84 19.73 3.02
N SER A 3 19.11 19.37 2.99
CA SER A 3 19.55 18.04 2.55
C SER A 3 19.30 17.07 3.69
N LEU A 4 18.32 16.17 3.52
CA LEU A 4 18.13 15.03 4.42
C LEU A 4 18.78 13.82 3.77
N SER A 5 19.97 13.48 4.25
CA SER A 5 20.53 12.14 4.07
C SER A 5 20.03 11.28 5.24
N PRO A 6 19.31 10.15 5.04
CA PRO A 6 18.92 9.31 6.14
C PRO A 6 19.97 8.22 6.36
N GLY A 7 20.78 8.39 7.41
CA GLY A 7 21.51 7.30 8.04
C GLY A 7 20.64 6.64 9.10
N LEU A 8 20.36 5.35 8.89
CA LEU A 8 20.09 4.29 9.87
C LEU A 8 19.58 4.71 11.27
N GLY A 9 18.31 4.41 11.57
CA GLY A 9 17.84 4.18 12.95
C GLY A 9 16.48 4.80 13.29
N SER A 10 15.46 3.95 13.37
CA SER A 10 14.18 4.09 14.10
C SER A 10 13.30 5.35 13.88
N PRO A 11 11.96 5.24 14.05
CA PRO A 11 11.05 6.37 13.87
C PRO A 11 11.43 7.50 14.84
N CYS A 12 11.79 8.65 14.29
CA CYS A 12 12.36 9.72 15.09
C CYS A 12 11.36 10.27 16.13
N PRO A 13 11.76 10.48 17.41
CA PRO A 13 10.89 10.98 18.47
C PRO A 13 10.24 12.34 18.18
N TRP A 14 10.92 13.21 17.41
CA TRP A 14 10.45 14.57 17.12
C TRP A 14 9.13 14.59 16.33
N VAL A 15 8.86 13.58 15.51
CA VAL A 15 7.61 13.48 14.73
C VAL A 15 6.39 13.38 15.65
N ARG A 16 6.54 12.73 16.81
CA ARG A 16 5.49 12.64 17.84
C ARG A 16 5.31 13.95 18.61
N GLU A 17 6.36 14.77 18.70
CA GLU A 17 6.39 16.01 19.49
C GLU A 17 5.97 17.27 18.72
N MET A 18 5.84 17.20 17.39
CA MET A 18 5.42 18.35 16.57
C MET A 18 4.03 18.88 16.96
N ARG A 19 3.73 20.14 16.63
CA ARG A 19 2.36 20.65 16.74
C ARG A 19 1.50 20.11 15.60
N SER A 20 0.20 20.03 15.80
CA SER A 20 -0.75 19.49 14.80
C SER A 20 -0.62 20.20 13.44
N GLU A 21 -0.52 21.52 13.45
CA GLU A 21 -0.37 22.35 12.24
C GLU A 21 0.93 22.05 11.47
N ASP A 22 2.06 21.97 12.18
CA ASP A 22 3.36 21.65 11.59
C ASP A 22 3.40 20.22 11.00
N ARG A 23 2.73 19.28 11.67
CA ARG A 23 2.58 17.90 11.16
C ARG A 23 1.81 17.85 9.85
N GLY A 24 0.74 18.63 9.71
CA GLY A 24 -0.05 18.68 8.49
C GLY A 24 0.76 19.19 7.29
N LEU A 25 1.52 20.26 7.47
CA LEU A 25 2.41 20.80 6.43
C LEU A 25 3.54 19.83 6.06
N PHE A 26 4.10 19.15 7.08
CA PHE A 26 5.13 18.15 6.90
C PHE A 26 4.61 16.93 6.12
N LEU A 27 3.41 16.47 6.43
CA LEU A 27 2.74 15.38 5.72
C LEU A 27 2.48 15.73 4.24
N ILE A 28 2.00 16.93 3.94
CA ILE A 28 1.78 17.38 2.55
C ILE A 28 3.11 17.36 1.78
N HIS A 29 4.19 17.86 2.38
CA HIS A 29 5.52 17.80 1.78
C HIS A 29 5.98 16.37 1.55
N LEU A 30 5.73 15.47 2.50
CA LEU A 30 6.12 14.07 2.40
C LEU A 30 5.36 13.33 1.30
N LEU A 31 4.06 13.58 1.15
CA LEU A 31 3.25 13.04 0.07
C LEU A 31 3.77 13.50 -1.31
N ILE A 32 4.08 14.80 -1.45
CA ILE A 32 4.62 15.37 -2.69
C ILE A 32 6.01 14.77 -3.00
N ALA A 33 6.89 14.70 -2.01
CA ALA A 33 8.23 14.13 -2.18
C ALA A 33 8.16 12.65 -2.55
N CYS A 34 7.29 11.88 -1.88
CA CYS A 34 7.09 10.47 -2.16
C CYS A 34 6.57 10.24 -3.58
N ALA A 35 5.57 11.02 -4.03
CA ALA A 35 5.08 10.99 -5.41
C ALA A 35 6.18 11.34 -6.42
N GLY A 36 7.05 12.31 -6.10
CA GLY A 36 8.21 12.65 -6.92
C GLY A 36 9.23 11.52 -7.03
N HIS A 37 9.48 10.78 -5.94
CA HIS A 37 10.36 9.61 -5.95
C HIS A 37 9.77 8.45 -6.76
N VAL A 38 8.47 8.20 -6.66
CA VAL A 38 7.76 7.21 -7.50
C VAL A 38 7.88 7.58 -8.98
N ALA A 39 7.60 8.84 -9.34
CA ALA A 39 7.69 9.31 -10.72
C ALA A 39 9.14 9.25 -11.27
N ALA A 40 10.13 9.44 -10.41
CA ALA A 40 11.55 9.31 -10.75
C ALA A 40 12.06 7.84 -10.77
N GLY A 41 11.20 6.87 -10.45
CA GLY A 41 11.59 5.45 -10.33
C GLY A 41 12.50 5.15 -9.14
N ASN A 42 12.63 6.07 -8.18
CA ASN A 42 13.45 5.91 -6.99
C ASN A 42 12.66 5.20 -5.89
N VAL A 43 12.61 3.87 -6.00
CA VAL A 43 11.79 3.00 -5.14
C VAL A 43 12.24 3.05 -3.67
N GLU A 44 13.53 3.18 -3.40
CA GLU A 44 14.06 3.19 -2.03
C GLU A 44 13.57 4.41 -1.24
N ASN A 45 13.72 5.62 -1.82
CA ASN A 45 13.24 6.84 -1.18
C ASN A 45 11.71 6.92 -1.13
N ALA A 46 11.01 6.34 -2.11
CA ALA A 46 9.56 6.22 -2.06
C ALA A 46 9.11 5.33 -0.89
N ASN A 47 9.75 4.17 -0.69
CA ASN A 47 9.45 3.28 0.43
C ASN A 47 9.69 3.97 1.78
N THR A 48 10.81 4.66 1.94
CA THR A 48 11.10 5.43 3.17
C THR A 48 10.06 6.54 3.40
N GLY A 49 9.65 7.24 2.33
CA GLY A 49 8.58 8.24 2.41
C GLY A 49 7.24 7.65 2.86
N LEU A 50 6.85 6.50 2.31
CA LEU A 50 5.63 5.79 2.70
C LEU A 50 5.65 5.35 4.17
N GLU A 51 6.80 4.88 4.67
CA GLU A 51 6.95 4.49 6.07
C GLU A 51 6.70 5.67 7.02
N TYR A 52 7.24 6.86 6.69
CA TYR A 52 6.98 8.07 7.47
C TYR A 52 5.52 8.53 7.40
N ILE A 53 4.88 8.44 6.23
CA ILE A 53 3.46 8.75 6.04
C ILE A 53 2.59 7.81 6.89
N SER A 54 2.89 6.51 6.86
CA SER A 54 2.17 5.48 7.64
C SER A 54 2.24 5.76 9.15
N ASN A 55 3.42 6.12 9.66
CA ASN A 55 3.61 6.48 11.07
C ASN A 55 2.87 7.77 11.51
N LEU A 56 2.54 8.64 10.55
CA LEU A 56 1.81 9.89 10.78
C LEU A 56 0.30 9.73 10.61
N ALA A 57 -0.14 8.69 9.90
CA ALA A 57 -1.54 8.39 9.67
C ALA A 57 -2.16 7.66 10.86
N SER A 58 -3.30 8.17 11.34
CA SER A 58 -4.09 7.46 12.34
C SER A 58 -5.57 7.87 12.26
N PRO A 59 -6.51 6.92 12.12
CA PRO A 59 -7.95 7.21 12.05
C PRO A 59 -8.53 7.73 13.36
N ASP A 60 -7.88 7.43 14.49
CA ASP A 60 -8.26 7.88 15.84
C ASP A 60 -7.40 9.05 16.35
N GLY A 61 -6.53 9.58 15.49
CA GLY A 61 -5.62 10.67 15.83
C GLY A 61 -6.26 12.06 15.81
N ASP A 62 -5.43 13.09 16.00
CA ASP A 62 -5.85 14.48 15.76
C ASP A 62 -6.30 14.68 14.30
N THR A 63 -6.94 15.82 14.03
CA THR A 63 -7.47 16.14 12.70
C THR A 63 -6.46 15.91 11.57
N MET A 64 -5.17 16.22 11.78
CA MET A 64 -4.14 16.05 10.75
C MET A 64 -3.73 14.60 10.56
N LYS A 65 -3.69 13.79 11.62
CA LYS A 65 -3.48 12.34 11.52
C LYS A 65 -4.63 11.62 10.82
N ARG A 66 -5.86 12.09 11.03
CA ARG A 66 -7.06 11.58 10.34
C ARG A 66 -7.03 11.93 8.86
N ILE A 67 -6.71 13.19 8.54
CA ILE A 67 -6.49 13.64 7.17
C ILE A 67 -5.38 12.78 6.50
N ALA A 68 -4.27 12.55 7.20
CA ALA A 68 -3.21 11.66 6.73
C ALA A 68 -3.71 10.26 6.42
N ALA A 69 -4.48 9.64 7.32
CA ALA A 69 -5.06 8.31 7.09
C ALA A 69 -5.92 8.27 5.83
N TYR A 70 -6.77 9.28 5.60
CA TYR A 70 -7.56 9.35 4.37
C TYR A 70 -6.72 9.60 3.11
N PHE A 71 -5.63 10.37 3.21
CA PHE A 71 -4.71 10.57 2.09
C PHE A 71 -3.90 9.31 1.76
N THR A 72 -3.40 8.58 2.77
CA THR A 72 -2.67 7.33 2.57
C THR A 72 -3.57 6.28 1.92
N ASP A 73 -4.83 6.20 2.36
CA ASP A 73 -5.84 5.32 1.75
C ASP A 73 -6.09 5.68 0.27
N ARG A 74 -6.17 6.99 -0.04
CA ARG A 74 -6.27 7.46 -1.43
C ARG A 74 -5.03 7.17 -2.26
N LEU A 75 -3.84 7.33 -1.69
CA LEU A 75 -2.58 7.02 -2.36
C LEU A 75 -2.47 5.53 -2.67
N LEU A 76 -2.94 4.67 -1.75
CA LEU A 76 -3.02 3.23 -1.96
C LEU A 76 -3.87 2.89 -3.19
N ILE A 77 -5.04 3.54 -3.33
CA ILE A 77 -5.92 3.36 -4.49
C ILE A 77 -5.23 3.79 -5.80
N GLU A 78 -4.49 4.91 -5.80
CA GLU A 78 -3.76 5.33 -7.00
C GLU A 78 -2.61 4.37 -7.34
N CYS A 79 -1.89 3.84 -6.35
CA CYS A 79 -0.87 2.81 -6.58
C CYS A 79 -1.48 1.53 -7.17
N LEU A 80 -2.65 1.10 -6.70
CA LEU A 80 -3.36 -0.04 -7.26
C LEU A 80 -3.71 0.15 -8.74
N LYS A 81 -4.04 1.37 -9.17
CA LYS A 81 -4.29 1.67 -10.59
C LYS A 81 -3.04 1.49 -11.44
N VAL A 82 -1.90 2.02 -10.99
CA VAL A 82 -0.62 1.86 -11.70
C VAL A 82 -0.25 0.39 -11.82
N ILE A 83 -0.48 -0.39 -10.76
CA ILE A 83 -0.27 -1.83 -10.76
C ILE A 83 -1.21 -2.52 -11.76
N LEU A 84 -2.48 -2.14 -11.81
CA LEU A 84 -3.46 -2.68 -12.77
C LEU A 84 -3.07 -2.39 -14.22
N GLU A 85 -2.61 -1.17 -14.51
CA GLU A 85 -2.09 -0.79 -15.83
C GLU A 85 -0.85 -1.61 -16.20
N ALA A 86 0.08 -1.78 -15.26
CA ALA A 86 1.27 -2.61 -15.47
C ALA A 86 0.94 -4.10 -15.71
N MET A 87 -0.22 -4.57 -15.25
CA MET A 87 -0.70 -5.94 -15.42
C MET A 87 -1.52 -6.13 -16.71
N GLU A 88 -1.78 -5.09 -17.49
CA GLU A 88 -2.56 -5.19 -18.73
C GLU A 88 -1.88 -6.13 -19.75
N GLY A 89 -2.67 -6.92 -20.48
CA GLY A 89 -2.18 -7.98 -21.38
C GLY A 89 -1.54 -9.21 -20.71
N GLU A 90 -1.16 -9.14 -19.44
CA GLU A 90 -0.49 -10.27 -18.76
C GLU A 90 -1.44 -11.41 -18.45
N LYS A 91 -0.96 -12.66 -18.64
CA LYS A 91 -1.73 -13.89 -18.40
C LYS A 91 -1.49 -14.48 -17.02
N VAL A 92 -0.35 -14.15 -16.40
CA VAL A 92 0.05 -14.62 -15.08
C VAL A 92 0.62 -13.42 -14.32
N VAL A 93 0.14 -13.24 -13.09
CA VAL A 93 0.49 -12.11 -12.23
C VAL A 93 0.91 -12.67 -10.87
N HIS A 94 2.11 -12.33 -10.41
CA HIS A 94 2.61 -12.73 -9.08
C HIS A 94 2.80 -11.50 -8.19
N ILE A 95 2.10 -11.49 -7.07
CA ILE A 95 2.12 -10.43 -6.06
C ILE A 95 2.83 -10.97 -4.83
N THR A 96 3.80 -10.21 -4.32
CA THR A 96 4.43 -10.48 -3.02
C THR A 96 3.95 -9.44 -2.02
N ASP A 97 3.11 -9.85 -1.07
CA ASP A 97 2.60 -9.01 0.01
C ASP A 97 3.53 -9.12 1.23
N LEU A 98 4.29 -8.05 1.46
CA LEU A 98 5.32 -8.03 2.50
C LEU A 98 4.74 -7.79 3.90
N HIS A 99 3.50 -7.31 4.04
CA HIS A 99 2.86 -6.95 5.31
C HIS A 99 1.39 -7.42 5.33
N SER A 100 1.22 -8.73 5.15
CA SER A 100 -0.05 -9.38 4.82
C SER A 100 -1.00 -9.45 6.02
N PHE A 101 -1.77 -8.38 6.28
CA PHE A 101 -2.69 -8.30 7.44
C PHE A 101 -4.18 -8.27 7.05
N GLU A 102 -4.54 -7.75 5.87
CA GLU A 102 -5.94 -7.53 5.50
C GLU A 102 -6.26 -7.92 4.04
N PRO A 103 -7.26 -8.79 3.79
CA PRO A 103 -7.56 -9.28 2.43
C PRO A 103 -8.28 -8.26 1.55
N ALA A 104 -8.81 -7.16 2.10
CA ALA A 104 -9.68 -6.23 1.39
C ALA A 104 -9.02 -5.65 0.13
N GLN A 105 -7.75 -5.25 0.23
CA GLN A 105 -6.97 -4.69 -0.88
C GLN A 105 -6.92 -5.66 -2.07
N TRP A 106 -6.59 -6.92 -1.82
CA TRP A 106 -6.47 -7.93 -2.87
C TRP A 106 -7.82 -8.38 -3.41
N ILE A 107 -8.89 -8.35 -2.60
CA ILE A 107 -10.25 -8.63 -3.08
C ILE A 107 -10.69 -7.57 -4.08
N SER A 108 -10.43 -6.29 -3.81
CA SER A 108 -10.70 -5.21 -4.77
C SER A 108 -9.90 -5.39 -6.06
N LEU A 109 -8.65 -5.86 -5.97
CA LEU A 109 -7.84 -6.18 -7.14
C LEU A 109 -8.40 -7.37 -7.94
N LEU A 110 -8.81 -8.45 -7.27
CA LEU A 110 -9.43 -9.62 -7.91
C LEU A 110 -10.67 -9.23 -8.70
N GLN A 111 -11.53 -8.40 -8.10
CA GLN A 111 -12.72 -7.86 -8.77
C GLN A 111 -12.33 -7.04 -10.00
N ALA A 112 -11.41 -6.07 -9.87
CA ALA A 112 -10.98 -5.23 -10.99
C ALA A 112 -10.37 -6.05 -12.13
N LEU A 113 -9.58 -7.08 -11.81
CA LEU A 113 -8.99 -7.97 -12.81
C LEU A 113 -10.01 -8.90 -13.48
N SER A 114 -11.11 -9.24 -12.80
CA SER A 114 -12.19 -10.05 -13.38
C SER A 114 -12.99 -9.31 -14.45
N GLU A 115 -13.00 -7.97 -14.42
CA GLU A 115 -13.71 -7.11 -15.37
C GLU A 115 -12.92 -6.84 -16.66
N ARG A 116 -11.68 -7.36 -16.77
CA ARG A 116 -10.85 -7.21 -17.96
C ARG A 116 -11.51 -7.85 -19.18
N ARG A 117 -11.44 -7.16 -20.33
CA ARG A 117 -12.01 -7.64 -21.61
C ARG A 117 -11.47 -9.00 -22.05
N GLU A 118 -10.23 -9.28 -21.69
CA GLU A 118 -9.51 -10.52 -22.04
C GLU A 118 -9.77 -11.67 -21.05
N GLY A 119 -10.51 -11.41 -19.97
CA GLY A 119 -10.68 -12.30 -18.83
C GLY A 119 -9.60 -12.12 -17.75
N PRO A 120 -9.79 -12.73 -16.58
CA PRO A 120 -8.85 -12.61 -15.46
C PRO A 120 -7.55 -13.37 -15.72
N PRO A 121 -6.37 -12.82 -15.34
CA PRO A 121 -5.12 -13.55 -15.34
C PRO A 121 -5.08 -14.62 -14.23
N HIS A 122 -4.11 -15.54 -14.31
CA HIS A 122 -3.76 -16.39 -13.18
C HIS A 122 -2.99 -15.57 -12.14
N ILE A 123 -3.52 -15.51 -10.92
CA ILE A 123 -2.97 -14.68 -9.85
C ILE A 123 -2.27 -15.56 -8.82
N ILE A 124 -1.04 -15.22 -8.48
CA ILE A 124 -0.26 -15.86 -7.41
C ILE A 124 -0.03 -14.79 -6.34
N ILE A 125 -0.38 -15.06 -5.09
CA ILE A 125 -0.12 -14.14 -3.98
C ILE A 125 0.76 -14.85 -2.96
N THR A 126 1.88 -14.24 -2.62
CA THR A 126 2.76 -14.71 -1.55
C THR A 126 2.72 -13.72 -0.41
N GLY A 127 2.06 -14.10 0.69
CA GLY A 127 1.97 -13.28 1.89
C GLY A 127 3.09 -13.56 2.90
N ILE A 128 3.68 -12.51 3.45
CA ILE A 128 4.65 -12.58 4.56
C ILE A 128 4.00 -11.97 5.80
N HIS A 129 3.96 -12.75 6.88
CA HIS A 129 3.44 -12.31 8.18
C HIS A 129 4.01 -13.15 9.32
N GLU A 130 4.19 -12.55 10.51
CA GLU A 130 4.74 -13.25 11.69
C GLU A 130 3.76 -14.29 12.25
N GLN A 131 2.45 -14.00 12.16
CA GLN A 131 1.40 -14.89 12.62
C GLN A 131 0.85 -15.74 11.48
N LYS A 132 1.08 -17.06 11.56
CA LYS A 132 0.54 -18.03 10.60
C LYS A 132 -1.00 -17.99 10.48
N GLY A 133 -1.70 -17.81 11.60
CA GLY A 133 -3.17 -17.74 11.60
C GLY A 133 -3.73 -16.57 10.78
N ALA A 134 -2.99 -15.45 10.70
CA ALA A 134 -3.38 -14.33 9.84
C ALA A 134 -3.26 -14.70 8.34
N LEU A 135 -2.18 -15.39 7.95
CA LEU A 135 -2.00 -15.90 6.58
C LEU A 135 -3.08 -16.91 6.22
N GLU A 136 -3.42 -17.83 7.11
CA GLU A 136 -4.49 -18.83 6.88
C GLU A 136 -5.86 -18.16 6.71
N HIS A 137 -6.18 -17.18 7.56
CA HIS A 137 -7.42 -16.40 7.42
C HIS A 137 -7.46 -15.65 6.08
N MET A 138 -6.35 -15.02 5.70
CA MET A 138 -6.21 -14.28 4.46
C MET A 138 -6.35 -15.17 3.23
N ALA A 139 -5.63 -16.30 3.21
CA ALA A 139 -5.73 -17.28 2.13
C ALA A 139 -7.17 -17.79 1.95
N HIS A 140 -7.83 -18.17 3.05
CA HIS A 140 -9.23 -18.62 3.01
C HIS A 140 -10.16 -17.57 2.42
N ARG A 141 -10.04 -16.32 2.88
CA ARG A 141 -10.81 -15.17 2.38
C ARG A 141 -10.57 -14.95 0.88
N LEU A 142 -9.33 -14.99 0.43
CA LEU A 142 -8.97 -14.73 -0.97
C LEU A 142 -9.44 -15.82 -1.91
N ILE A 143 -9.30 -17.09 -1.53
CA ILE A 143 -9.81 -18.22 -2.32
C ILE A 143 -11.34 -18.11 -2.46
N GLN A 144 -12.04 -17.86 -1.35
CA GLN A 144 -13.50 -17.74 -1.36
C GLN A 144 -14.01 -16.61 -2.27
N GLU A 145 -13.35 -15.45 -2.27
CA GLU A 145 -13.73 -14.34 -3.16
C GLU A 145 -13.32 -14.60 -4.61
N ALA A 146 -12.15 -15.20 -4.85
CA ALA A 146 -11.70 -15.55 -6.20
C ALA A 146 -12.66 -16.54 -6.90
N GLU A 147 -13.25 -17.48 -6.17
CA GLU A 147 -14.28 -18.39 -6.70
C GLU A 147 -15.51 -17.63 -7.21
N LYS A 148 -15.96 -16.60 -6.49
CA LYS A 148 -17.14 -15.78 -6.89
C LYS A 148 -16.89 -15.06 -8.21
N PHE A 149 -15.68 -14.53 -8.38
CA PHE A 149 -15.27 -13.80 -9.57
C PHE A 149 -14.70 -14.70 -10.68
N ARG A 150 -14.58 -16.02 -10.42
CA ARG A 150 -13.96 -17.03 -11.31
C ARG A 150 -12.51 -16.68 -11.68
N ASN A 151 -11.78 -16.06 -10.76
CA ASN A 151 -10.35 -15.79 -10.93
C ASN A 151 -9.55 -17.05 -10.61
N PRO A 152 -8.65 -17.50 -11.49
CA PRO A 152 -7.73 -18.58 -11.16
C PRO A 152 -6.64 -18.03 -10.22
N ILE A 153 -6.60 -18.52 -8.98
CA ILE A 153 -5.71 -18.01 -7.92
C ILE A 153 -4.87 -19.13 -7.27
N SER A 154 -3.65 -18.80 -6.87
CA SER A 154 -2.79 -19.57 -5.98
C SER A 154 -2.30 -18.67 -4.84
N VAL A 155 -2.42 -19.12 -3.59
CA VAL A 155 -2.01 -18.38 -2.37
C VAL A 155 -1.15 -19.25 -1.46
#